data_AF-A0A1X7TD49-F1
#
_entry.id   AF-A0A1X7TD49-F1
#
_cell.length_a   1.000
_cell.length_b   1.000
_cell.length_c   1.000
_cell.angle_alpha   90.00
_cell.angle_beta   90.00
_cell.angle_gamma   90.00
#
_symmetry.space_group_name_H-M   'P 1'
#
loop_
_entity.id
_entity.type
_entity.pdbx_description
1 polymer ?
#
loop_
_entity_poly.entity_id
_entity_poly.type
_entity_poly.pdbx_seq_one_letter_code
_entity_poly.pdbx_strand_id
1 'polypeptide(L)'
;MMKIEFNWSTVKQILTQGRLEALFERYSSIFSNKLGPMKNYTAILELEQSAKLKFYRPRPVPIAIKDSIELELHSLKAAGILKKVMHNMWACPNVAVPKKDGKIRACGDYTTSQLNLTQDKMEKLLIGMWDKDETLTGS
;
A
#
# COMPACT_ATOMS: atom_id res chain seq x y z
N MET A 1 4.62 52.81 -32.03
CA MET A 1 4.58 51.42 -31.54
C MET A 1 4.73 51.45 -30.04
N MET A 2 3.74 50.93 -29.30
CA MET A 2 3.77 50.92 -27.83
C MET A 2 4.56 49.70 -27.34
N LYS A 3 5.65 49.93 -26.61
CA LYS A 3 6.45 48.86 -25.99
C LYS A 3 5.84 48.55 -24.63
N ILE A 4 5.31 47.35 -24.47
CA ILE A 4 4.87 46.85 -23.17
C ILE A 4 6.12 46.29 -22.48
N GLU A 5 6.54 46.92 -21.40
CA GLU A 5 7.61 46.41 -20.54
C GLU A 5 7.01 45.52 -19.45
N PHE A 6 7.33 44.23 -19.51
CA PHE A 6 6.92 43.25 -18.50
C PHE A 6 7.90 43.23 -17.33
N ASN A 7 7.41 43.52 -16.14
CA ASN A 7 8.17 43.34 -14.89
C ASN A 7 8.11 41.87 -14.45
N TRP A 8 9.16 41.11 -14.77
CA TRP A 8 9.26 39.68 -14.46
C TRP A 8 9.34 39.37 -12.95
N SER A 9 9.74 40.32 -12.12
CA SER A 9 9.76 40.17 -10.65
C SER A 9 8.34 40.06 -10.09
N THR A 10 7.41 40.85 -10.63
CA THR A 10 6.00 40.84 -10.25
C THR A 10 5.30 39.57 -10.75
N VAL A 11 5.69 39.07 -11.92
CA VAL A 11 5.14 37.81 -12.50
C VAL A 11 5.62 36.57 -11.72
N LYS A 12 6.82 36.61 -11.11
CA LYS A 12 7.33 35.53 -10.24
C LYS A 12 6.79 35.55 -8.82
N GLN A 13 6.15 36.64 -8.38
CA GLN A 13 5.28 36.64 -7.20
C GLN A 13 3.96 35.95 -7.54
N ILE A 14 4.03 34.67 -7.91
CA ILE A 14 2.86 33.83 -7.77
C ILE A 14 2.54 33.85 -6.27
N LEU A 15 1.30 34.22 -5.96
CA LEU A 15 0.68 34.22 -4.63
C LEU A 15 0.55 32.78 -4.10
N THR A 16 1.65 32.02 -4.06
CA THR A 16 1.67 30.58 -3.82
C THR A 16 1.83 30.23 -2.35
N GLN A 17 2.52 31.07 -1.56
CA GLN A 17 2.84 30.84 -0.14
C GLN A 17 1.64 31.02 0.83
N GLY A 18 0.43 31.22 0.30
CA GLY A 18 -0.81 31.13 1.08
C GLY A 18 -1.81 30.15 0.46
N ARG A 19 -1.71 29.91 -0.85
CA ARG A 19 -2.53 28.92 -1.56
C ARG A 19 -2.09 27.49 -1.26
N LEU A 20 -0.80 27.24 -1.07
CA LEU A 20 -0.26 25.92 -0.84
C LEU A 20 -0.56 25.43 0.59
N GLU A 21 -0.41 26.30 1.57
CA GLU A 21 -0.71 26.07 2.97
C GLU A 21 -2.21 25.80 3.16
N ALA A 22 -3.07 26.61 2.54
CA ALA A 22 -4.51 26.36 2.51
C ALA A 22 -4.87 25.02 1.82
N LEU A 23 -4.09 24.57 0.85
CA LEU A 23 -4.27 23.27 0.18
C LEU A 23 -3.88 22.11 1.11
N PHE A 24 -2.76 22.23 1.82
CA PHE A 24 -2.33 21.23 2.81
C PHE A 24 -3.31 21.13 3.97
N GLU A 25 -3.88 22.25 4.43
CA GLU A 25 -4.93 22.23 5.45
C GLU A 25 -6.21 21.55 4.93
N ARG A 26 -6.68 21.99 3.75
CA ARG A 26 -7.91 21.46 3.12
C ARG A 26 -7.83 19.95 2.84
N TYR A 27 -6.67 19.46 2.41
CA TYR A 27 -6.45 18.05 2.07
C TYR A 27 -5.51 17.34 3.05
N SER A 28 -5.47 17.81 4.30
CA SER A 28 -4.57 17.29 5.35
C SER A 28 -4.69 15.78 5.58
N SER A 29 -5.86 15.20 5.30
CA SER A 29 -6.10 13.76 5.37
C SER A 29 -5.26 12.96 4.35
N ILE A 30 -5.07 13.48 3.15
CA ILE A 30 -4.30 12.84 2.05
C ILE A 30 -2.81 12.90 2.35
N PHE A 31 -2.34 14.01 2.93
CA PHE A 31 -0.93 14.22 3.30
C PHE A 31 -0.56 13.67 4.67
N SER A 32 -1.47 12.95 5.33
CA SER A 32 -1.17 12.35 6.63
C SER A 32 -0.20 11.18 6.46
N ASN A 33 0.80 11.08 7.34
CA ASN A 33 1.73 9.93 7.38
C ASN A 33 1.08 8.64 7.91
N LYS A 34 -0.25 8.58 7.96
CA LYS A 34 -1.02 7.45 8.48
C LYS A 34 -1.59 6.66 7.31
N LEU A 35 -1.43 5.35 7.36
CA LEU A 35 -2.10 4.45 6.42
C LEU A 35 -3.59 4.36 6.80
N GLY A 36 -4.45 4.66 5.84
CA GLY A 36 -5.90 4.49 5.95
C GLY A 36 -6.39 3.35 5.06
N PRO A 37 -7.51 2.70 5.40
CA PRO A 37 -8.13 1.70 4.52
C PRO A 37 -8.68 2.37 3.26
N MET A 38 -8.55 1.70 2.11
CA MET A 38 -9.26 2.09 0.90
C MET A 38 -10.75 1.81 1.09
N LYS A 39 -11.58 2.86 1.11
CA LYS A 39 -13.03 2.71 1.30
C LYS A 39 -13.67 2.30 -0.02
N ASN A 40 -14.68 1.43 0.04
CA ASN A 40 -15.52 0.99 -1.08
C ASN A 40 -14.87 0.03 -2.10
N TYR A 41 -13.60 -0.33 -1.91
CA TYR A 41 -12.91 -1.30 -2.77
C TYR A 41 -12.53 -2.54 -1.95
N THR A 42 -12.82 -3.70 -2.51
CA THR A 42 -12.42 -5.00 -1.94
C THR A 42 -11.69 -5.78 -3.02
N ALA A 43 -10.44 -6.15 -2.75
CA ALA A 43 -9.71 -7.04 -3.65
C ALA A 43 -10.29 -8.46 -3.54
N ILE A 44 -10.74 -9.02 -4.67
CA ILE A 44 -11.21 -10.39 -4.76
C ILE A 44 -10.10 -11.21 -5.42
N LEU A 45 -9.61 -12.22 -4.71
CA LEU A 45 -8.63 -13.16 -5.22
C LEU A 45 -9.36 -14.39 -5.77
N GLU A 46 -9.45 -14.50 -7.08
CA GLU A 46 -10.02 -15.69 -7.74
C GLU A 46 -8.95 -16.76 -7.91
N LEU A 47 -9.26 -17.97 -7.46
CA LEU A 47 -8.39 -19.14 -7.58
C LEU A 47 -8.80 -19.96 -8.80
N GLU A 48 -7.82 -20.59 -9.44
CA GLU A 48 -8.10 -21.64 -10.43
C GLU A 48 -8.92 -22.78 -9.80
N GLN A 49 -9.82 -23.39 -10.57
CA GLN A 49 -10.69 -24.47 -10.09
C GLN A 49 -9.90 -25.70 -9.58
N SER A 50 -8.69 -25.90 -10.10
CA SER A 50 -7.80 -26.99 -9.71
C SER A 50 -6.81 -26.61 -8.60
N ALA A 51 -6.86 -25.38 -8.09
CA ALA A 51 -5.92 -24.89 -7.08
C ALA A 51 -6.07 -25.67 -5.76
N LYS A 52 -4.96 -26.23 -5.28
CA LYS A 52 -4.91 -26.94 -4.00
C LYS A 52 -4.44 -25.99 -2.90
N LEU A 53 -5.38 -25.57 -2.05
CA LEU A 53 -5.08 -24.80 -0.86
C LEU A 53 -4.21 -25.60 0.10
N LYS A 54 -3.10 -25.00 0.54
CA LYS A 54 -2.15 -25.62 1.46
C LYS A 54 -1.92 -24.76 2.68
N PHE A 55 -1.88 -25.40 3.84
CA PHE A 55 -1.51 -24.78 5.09
C PHE A 55 -0.04 -25.06 5.39
N TYR A 56 0.83 -24.08 5.18
CA TYR A 56 2.25 -24.22 5.49
C TYR A 56 2.55 -23.84 6.93
N ARG A 57 3.44 -24.61 7.57
CA ARG A 57 3.97 -24.24 8.89
C ARG A 57 4.87 -23.01 8.78
N PRO A 58 4.91 -22.13 9.80
CA PRO A 58 5.87 -21.04 9.87
C PRO A 58 7.31 -21.56 9.80
N ARG A 59 8.22 -20.78 9.19
CA ARG A 59 9.65 -21.10 9.17
C ARG A 59 10.23 -20.92 10.59
N PRO A 60 11.21 -21.72 11.01
CA PRO A 60 11.93 -21.48 12.25
C PRO A 60 12.54 -20.07 12.26
N VAL A 61 12.33 -19.35 13.36
CA VAL A 61 12.82 -17.99 13.54
C VAL A 61 14.00 -18.02 14.51
N PRO A 62 15.19 -17.51 14.13
CA PRO A 62 16.29 -17.33 15.06
C PRO A 62 15.90 -16.49 16.27
N ILE A 63 16.35 -16.88 17.47
CA ILE A 63 16.01 -16.22 18.74
C ILE A 63 16.32 -14.72 18.69
N ALA A 64 17.46 -14.34 18.10
CA ALA A 64 17.92 -12.96 18.00
C ALA A 64 16.95 -12.01 17.26
N ILE A 65 16.09 -12.51 16.37
CA ILE A 65 15.17 -11.69 15.57
C ILE A 65 13.70 -11.87 15.96
N LYS A 66 13.42 -12.73 16.95
CA LYS A 66 12.06 -13.10 17.35
C LYS A 66 11.28 -11.87 17.84
N ASP A 67 11.89 -11.10 18.74
CA ASP A 67 11.26 -9.92 19.34
C ASP A 67 10.99 -8.83 18.28
N SER A 68 11.92 -8.65 17.33
CA SER A 68 11.75 -7.71 16.23
C SER A 68 10.58 -8.06 15.31
N ILE A 69 10.37 -9.35 15.02
CA ILE A 69 9.22 -9.82 14.23
C ILE A 69 7.92 -9.61 15.00
N GLU A 70 7.91 -9.93 16.29
CA GLU A 70 6.72 -9.78 17.14
C GLU A 70 6.29 -8.31 17.25
N LEU A 71 7.25 -7.39 17.40
CA LEU A 71 7.02 -5.95 17.39
C LEU A 71 6.42 -5.47 16.06
N GLU A 72 6.96 -5.93 14.92
CA GLU A 72 6.42 -5.57 13.61
C GLU A 72 4.99 -6.10 13.42
N LEU A 73 4.72 -7.36 13.79
CA LEU A 73 3.38 -7.95 13.71
C LEU A 73 2.37 -7.21 14.61
N HIS A 74 2.79 -6.80 15.81
CA HIS A 74 1.96 -6.00 16.70
C HIS A 74 1.66 -4.62 16.10
N SER A 75 2.68 -3.96 15.52
CA SER A 75 2.52 -2.68 14.83
C SER A 75 1.52 -2.78 13.66
N LEU A 76 1.64 -3.81 12.83
CA LEU A 76 0.73 -4.05 11.71
C LEU A 76 -0.71 -4.34 12.17
N LYS A 77 -0.88 -5.04 13.29
CA LYS A 77 -2.19 -5.26 13.91
C LYS A 77 -2.78 -3.97 14.46
N ALA A 78 -1.98 -3.15 15.15
CA ALA A 78 -2.40 -1.86 15.68
C ALA A 78 -2.78 -0.86 14.57
N ALA A 79 -2.08 -0.92 13.43
CA ALA A 79 -2.40 -0.15 12.23
C ALA A 79 -3.65 -0.68 11.47
N GLY A 80 -4.23 -1.80 11.89
CA GLY A 80 -5.39 -2.40 11.23
C GLY A 80 -5.08 -3.11 9.90
N ILE A 81 -3.80 -3.31 9.58
CA ILE A 81 -3.36 -3.98 8.35
C ILE A 81 -3.51 -5.50 8.48
N LEU A 82 -3.20 -6.06 9.64
CA LEU A 82 -3.35 -7.48 9.92
C LEU A 82 -4.47 -7.74 10.92
N LYS A 83 -5.24 -8.80 10.67
CA LYS A 83 -6.26 -9.32 11.58
C LYS A 83 -5.93 -10.75 11.98
N LYS A 84 -6.11 -11.07 13.27
CA LYS A 84 -5.99 -12.44 13.76
C LYS A 84 -7.13 -13.29 13.21
N VAL A 85 -6.79 -14.44 12.62
CA VAL A 85 -7.73 -15.46 12.15
C VAL A 85 -7.49 -16.72 12.98
N MET A 86 -8.55 -17.32 13.52
CA MET A 86 -8.43 -18.51 14.40
C MET A 86 -8.20 -19.80 13.61
N HIS A 87 -8.89 -19.95 12.48
CA HIS A 87 -8.81 -21.13 11.63
C HIS A 87 -8.79 -20.70 10.16
N ASN A 88 -7.89 -21.28 9.38
CA ASN A 88 -7.83 -21.05 7.94
C ASN A 88 -7.43 -22.35 7.23
N MET A 89 -7.91 -22.56 6.01
CA MET A 89 -7.56 -23.73 5.19
C MET A 89 -6.20 -23.58 4.52
N TRP A 90 -5.68 -22.35 4.44
CA TRP A 90 -4.40 -22.03 3.82
C TRP A 90 -3.60 -21.07 4.69
N ALA A 91 -2.28 -21.15 4.57
CA ALA A 91 -1.36 -20.24 5.24
C ALA A 91 -0.02 -20.28 4.51
N CYS A 92 0.62 -19.12 4.38
CA CYS A 92 1.96 -19.01 3.81
C CYS A 92 3.00 -18.86 4.94
N PRO A 93 4.23 -19.35 4.76
CA PRO A 93 5.30 -19.08 5.71
C PRO A 93 5.61 -17.58 5.80
N ASN A 94 5.97 -17.10 7.00
CA ASN A 94 6.49 -15.76 7.20
C ASN A 94 8.00 -15.71 6.87
N VAL A 95 8.44 -14.59 6.31
CA VAL A 95 9.81 -14.25 5.97
C VAL A 95 10.16 -12.91 6.61
N ALA A 96 11.25 -12.89 7.38
CA ALA A 96 11.77 -11.68 7.99
C ALA A 96 12.84 -11.07 7.08
N VAL A 97 12.55 -9.90 6.52
CA VAL A 97 13.51 -9.18 5.65
C VAL A 97 14.09 -7.98 6.41
N PRO A 98 15.41 -7.94 6.66
CA PRO A 98 16.02 -6.81 7.35
C PRO A 98 15.92 -5.53 6.50
N LYS A 99 15.67 -4.41 7.17
CA LYS A 99 15.72 -3.06 6.61
C LYS A 99 17.07 -2.42 6.93
N LYS A 100 17.42 -1.36 6.21
CA LYS A 100 18.65 -0.58 6.45
C LYS A 100 18.65 0.13 7.82
N ASP A 101 17.48 0.42 8.37
CA ASP A 101 17.28 1.07 9.67
C ASP A 101 17.40 0.11 10.87
N GLY A 102 17.79 -1.15 10.64
CA GLY A 102 17.90 -2.18 11.68
C GLY A 102 16.58 -2.85 12.07
N LYS A 103 15.44 -2.42 11.49
CA LYS A 103 14.13 -3.07 11.68
C LYS A 103 13.95 -4.23 10.70
N ILE A 104 12.83 -4.94 10.84
CA ILE A 104 12.45 -6.08 9.98
C ILE A 104 11.14 -5.77 9.26
N ARG A 105 10.98 -6.27 8.03
CA ARG A 105 9.69 -6.43 7.35
C ARG A 105 9.22 -7.87 7.50
N ALA A 106 8.03 -8.08 8.04
CA ALA A 106 7.35 -9.36 7.97
C ALA A 106 6.68 -9.50 6.59
N CYS A 107 7.05 -10.52 5.83
CA CYS A 107 6.56 -10.77 4.49
C CYS A 107 6.01 -12.20 4.38
N GLY A 108 4.88 -12.39 3.69
CA GLY A 108 4.43 -13.73 3.33
C GLY A 108 5.22 -14.30 2.15
N ASP A 109 5.65 -15.56 2.24
CA ASP A 109 6.21 -16.31 1.12
C ASP A 109 5.07 -16.84 0.23
N TYR A 110 4.55 -15.97 -0.65
CA TYR A 110 3.44 -16.33 -1.54
C TYR A 110 3.87 -17.20 -2.72
N THR A 111 5.18 -17.31 -3.01
CA THR A 111 5.69 -18.17 -4.10
C THR A 111 5.41 -19.64 -3.83
N THR A 112 5.50 -20.05 -2.56
CA THR A 112 5.21 -21.42 -2.13
C THR A 112 3.72 -21.73 -2.06
N SER A 113 2.88 -20.70 -2.01
CA SER A 113 1.46 -20.85 -1.68
C SER A 113 0.64 -21.60 -2.74
N GLN A 114 1.16 -21.78 -3.96
CA GLN A 114 0.44 -22.37 -5.11
C GLN A 114 -0.98 -21.82 -5.26
N LEU A 115 -1.22 -20.61 -4.73
CA LEU A 115 -2.35 -19.80 -5.09
C LEU A 115 -2.02 -19.39 -6.53
N ASN A 116 -2.39 -20.25 -7.48
CA ASN A 116 -2.42 -19.91 -8.90
C ASN A 116 -3.53 -18.87 -9.04
N LEU A 117 -3.21 -17.65 -8.60
CA LEU A 117 -3.90 -16.45 -8.99
C LEU A 117 -3.62 -16.39 -10.48
N THR A 118 -4.67 -16.49 -11.30
CA THR A 118 -4.50 -16.38 -12.75
C THR A 118 -3.75 -15.08 -13.02
N GLN A 119 -2.50 -15.18 -13.46
CA GLN A 119 -1.58 -14.06 -13.59
C GLN A 119 -2.17 -12.97 -14.50
N ASP A 120 -3.00 -13.42 -15.46
CA ASP A 120 -3.80 -12.62 -16.39
C ASP A 120 -4.88 -11.72 -15.73
N LYS A 121 -5.29 -11.98 -14.48
CA LYS A 121 -6.30 -11.16 -13.77
C LYS A 121 -5.71 -10.13 -12.81
N MET A 122 -4.54 -10.38 -12.21
CA MET A 122 -3.89 -9.43 -11.30
C MET A 122 -3.36 -8.21 -12.04
N GLU A 123 -2.79 -8.40 -13.23
CA GLU A 123 -2.33 -7.29 -14.09
C GLU A 123 -3.52 -6.43 -14.57
N LYS A 124 -4.63 -7.05 -14.96
CA LYS A 124 -5.87 -6.34 -15.32
C LYS A 124 -6.53 -5.61 -14.15
N LEU A 125 -6.44 -6.15 -12.93
CA LEU A 125 -6.90 -5.48 -11.70
C LEU A 125 -6.03 -4.27 -11.36
N LEU A 126 -4.70 -4.40 -11.43
CA LEU A 126 -3.77 -3.32 -11.12
C LEU A 126 -3.82 -2.20 -12.17
N ILE A 127 -3.93 -2.55 -13.46
CA ILE A 127 -4.09 -1.59 -14.56
C ILE A 127 -5.48 -0.95 -14.51
N GLY A 128 -6.55 -1.74 -14.35
CA GLY A 128 -7.92 -1.23 -14.29
C GLY A 128 -8.27 -0.45 -13.01
N MET A 129 -7.49 -0.58 -11.93
CA MET A 129 -7.56 0.31 -10.76
C MET A 129 -6.87 1.65 -11.00
N TRP A 130 -5.86 1.71 -11.88
CA TRP A 130 -5.17 2.94 -12.25
C TRP A 130 -5.95 3.75 -13.29
N ASP A 131 -6.60 3.09 -14.25
CA ASP A 131 -7.35 3.75 -15.33
C ASP A 131 -8.71 4.35 -14.89
N LYS A 132 -9.25 3.94 -13.73
CA LYS A 132 -10.56 4.43 -13.24
C LYS A 132 -10.51 5.77 -12.53
N ASP A 133 -9.33 6.31 -12.26
CA ASP A 133 -9.17 7.64 -11.66
C ASP A 133 -9.21 8.79 -12.69
N GLU A 134 -9.25 8.50 -14.01
CA GLU A 134 -9.30 9.53 -15.08
C GLU A 134 -10.71 9.92 -15.54
N THR A 135 -11.80 9.31 -15.05
CA THR A 135 -13.17 9.62 -15.52
C THR A 135 -14.02 10.46 -14.57
N LEU A 136 -13.44 11.15 -13.58
CA LEU A 136 -14.15 12.10 -12.71
C LEU A 136 -13.77 13.56 -12.98
N THR A 137 -13.75 13.97 -14.26
CA THR A 137 -13.98 15.36 -14.66
C THR A 137 -14.82 15.37 -15.93
N GLY A 138 -16.13 15.58 -15.81
CA GLY A 138 -16.99 15.82 -16.95
C GLY A 138 -18.43 15.37 -16.75
N SER A 139 -19.20 16.17 -16.02
CA SER A 139 -20.63 16.51 -16.24
C SER A 139 -21.08 17.45 -15.13
#